data_AF-A0A7C7M1C8-F1
#
_entry.id   AF-A0A7C7M1C8-F1
#
_cell.length_a   1.000
_cell.length_b   1.000
_cell.length_c   1.000
_cell.angle_alpha   90.00
_cell.angle_beta   90.00
_cell.angle_gamma   90.00
#
_symmetry.space_group_name_H-M   'P 1'
#
loop_
_entity.id
_entity.type
_entity.pdbx_description
1 polymer ?
#
loop_
_entity_poly.entity_id
_entity_poly.type
_entity_poly.pdbx_seq_one_letter_code
_entity_poly.pdbx_strand_id
1 'polypeptide(L)'
;MEAMKVLDKQFGLTEAGTTVEAEIRAGVTTFLTMAYILIVNPSMLSNFGATGIPFGDALFATAVAAFVGCVVMGLWANLPFALAPGMGLNAYFTFAVVLGMGIPWDVALAAVLVEGVLFLIISLPQVGWRTIMINSIPTDLKIATGAGIGMFLAIIGLREMGWVVNDPATLVNLGATETFQYNHGGFISMVCLILTVILMA
;
A
#
# COMPACT_ATOMS: atom_id res chain seq x y z
N MET A 1 12.68 -34.94 10.26
CA MET A 1 11.99 -35.69 9.17
C MET A 1 10.47 -35.55 9.24
N GLU A 2 9.85 -35.58 10.43
CA GLU A 2 8.41 -35.31 10.58
C GLU A 2 7.99 -33.87 10.26
N ALA A 3 8.73 -32.86 10.74
CA ALA A 3 8.42 -31.45 10.46
C ALA A 3 8.40 -31.13 8.95
N MET A 4 9.32 -31.71 8.18
CA MET A 4 9.37 -31.55 6.72
C MET A 4 8.14 -32.15 6.04
N LYS A 5 7.66 -33.32 6.51
CA LYS A 5 6.43 -33.96 6.01
C LYS A 5 5.18 -33.16 6.37
N VAL A 6 5.14 -32.52 7.54
CA VAL A 6 4.02 -31.67 7.96
C VAL A 6 3.95 -30.40 7.10
N LEU A 7 5.10 -29.75 6.87
CA LEU A 7 5.20 -28.57 6.01
C LEU A 7 4.84 -28.89 4.55
N ASP A 8 5.33 -30.00 4.03
CA ASP A 8 5.02 -30.45 2.66
C ASP A 8 3.53 -30.79 2.49
N LYS A 9 2.90 -31.40 3.50
CA LYS A 9 1.46 -31.67 3.49
C LYS A 9 0.60 -30.41 3.54
N GLN A 10 1.07 -29.37 4.25
CA GLN A 10 0.32 -28.13 4.40
C GLN A 10 0.50 -27.20 3.20
N PHE A 11 1.74 -26.98 2.75
CA PHE A 11 2.08 -25.99 1.73
C PHE A 11 2.32 -26.59 0.33
N GLY A 12 2.34 -27.91 0.18
CA GLY A 12 2.54 -28.56 -1.12
C GLY A 12 3.91 -28.28 -1.74
N LEU A 13 4.97 -28.16 -0.91
CA LEU A 13 6.30 -27.73 -1.35
C LEU A 13 6.88 -28.61 -2.48
N THR A 14 6.72 -29.93 -2.37
CA THR A 14 7.20 -30.89 -3.37
C THR A 14 6.43 -30.79 -4.68
N GLU A 15 5.12 -30.55 -4.61
CA GLU A 15 4.27 -30.36 -5.80
C GLU A 15 4.58 -29.02 -6.49
N ALA A 16 4.89 -27.99 -5.71
CA ALA A 16 5.36 -26.69 -6.20
C ALA A 16 6.83 -26.68 -6.65
N GLY A 17 7.57 -27.79 -6.49
CA GLY A 17 8.97 -27.92 -6.91
C GLY A 17 9.96 -27.03 -6.14
N THR A 18 9.63 -26.68 -4.90
CA THR A 18 10.37 -25.72 -4.05
C THR A 18 10.95 -26.40 -2.80
N THR A 19 11.89 -25.74 -2.13
CA THR A 19 12.52 -26.20 -0.88
C THR A 19 12.29 -25.18 0.24
N VAL A 20 12.34 -25.63 1.50
CA VAL A 20 12.18 -24.75 2.66
C VAL A 20 13.20 -23.61 2.66
N GLU A 21 14.43 -23.86 2.23
CA GLU A 21 15.46 -22.82 2.12
C GLU A 21 15.12 -21.79 1.03
N ALA A 22 14.56 -22.23 -0.10
CA ALA A 22 14.11 -21.35 -1.16
C ALA A 22 12.94 -20.47 -0.70
N GLU A 23 11.95 -21.05 -0.01
CA GLU A 23 10.80 -20.32 0.55
C GLU A 23 11.21 -19.29 1.61
N ILE A 24 12.14 -19.64 2.51
CA ILE A 24 12.65 -18.68 3.51
C ILE A 24 13.34 -17.51 2.80
N ARG A 25 14.17 -17.79 1.79
CA ARG A 25 14.86 -16.75 1.01
C ARG A 25 13.87 -15.88 0.24
N ALA A 26 12.86 -16.48 -0.38
CA ALA A 26 11.79 -15.77 -1.07
C ALA A 26 11.02 -14.86 -0.10
N GLY A 27 10.65 -15.38 1.09
CA GLY A 27 9.98 -14.62 2.14
C GLY A 27 10.81 -13.42 2.64
N VAL A 28 12.11 -13.61 2.90
CA VAL A 28 13.00 -12.51 3.29
C VAL A 28 13.11 -11.48 2.17
N THR A 29 13.23 -11.92 0.92
CA THR A 29 13.31 -11.02 -0.23
C THR A 29 12.02 -10.20 -0.36
N THR A 30 10.85 -10.84 -0.27
CA THR A 30 9.54 -10.16 -0.30
C THR A 30 9.35 -9.22 0.88
N PHE A 31 9.84 -9.58 2.07
CA PHE A 31 9.82 -8.67 3.22
C PHE A 31 10.63 -7.41 2.94
N LEU A 32 11.87 -7.56 2.45
CA LEU A 32 12.74 -6.42 2.17
C LEU A 32 12.18 -5.51 1.07
N THR A 33 11.54 -6.08 0.04
CA THR A 33 10.93 -5.28 -1.04
C THR A 33 9.71 -4.49 -0.57
N MET A 34 8.97 -4.98 0.42
CA MET A 34 7.80 -4.30 0.98
C MET A 34 8.10 -3.45 2.21
N ALA A 35 9.27 -3.61 2.85
CA ALA A 35 9.61 -2.97 4.12
C ALA A 35 9.48 -1.44 4.09
N TYR A 36 9.58 -0.82 2.90
CA TYR A 36 9.34 0.62 2.73
C TYR A 36 7.98 1.08 3.26
N ILE A 37 6.97 0.21 3.27
CA ILE A 37 5.62 0.50 3.76
C ILE A 37 5.61 0.90 5.25
N LEU A 38 6.58 0.39 6.02
CA LEU A 38 6.74 0.73 7.44
C LEU A 38 7.08 2.21 7.63
N ILE A 39 7.67 2.87 6.65
CA ILE A 39 7.96 4.30 6.71
C ILE A 39 6.91 5.09 5.95
N VAL A 40 6.57 4.66 4.74
CA VAL A 40 5.73 5.43 3.83
C VAL A 40 4.28 5.50 4.33
N ASN A 41 3.71 4.41 4.86
CA ASN A 41 2.34 4.44 5.34
C ASN A 41 2.16 5.35 6.57
N PRO A 42 2.98 5.25 7.63
CA PRO A 42 2.89 6.16 8.77
C PRO A 42 3.19 7.62 8.40
N SER A 43 4.13 7.88 7.48
CA SER A 43 4.38 9.23 6.98
C SER A 43 3.15 9.82 6.29
N MET A 44 2.46 9.03 5.48
CA MET A 44 1.23 9.45 4.81
C MET A 44 0.10 9.66 5.81
N LEU A 45 -0.17 8.69 6.69
CA LEU A 45 -1.26 8.79 7.67
C LEU A 45 -1.05 9.89 8.70
N SER A 46 0.17 10.09 9.17
CA SER A 46 0.51 11.21 10.06
C SER A 46 0.49 12.54 9.32
N ASN A 47 0.88 12.53 8.04
CA ASN A 47 1.12 13.71 7.20
C ASN A 47 1.88 14.81 7.97
N PHE A 48 3.04 14.43 8.54
CA PHE A 48 3.87 15.31 9.38
C PHE A 48 3.11 15.93 10.57
N GLY A 49 2.15 15.19 11.14
CA GLY A 49 1.31 15.62 12.27
C GLY A 49 0.03 16.34 11.88
N ALA A 50 -0.23 16.60 10.60
CA ALA A 50 -1.40 17.34 10.15
C ALA A 50 -2.73 16.61 10.38
N THR A 51 -2.73 15.27 10.44
CA THR A 51 -3.94 14.48 10.72
C THR A 51 -4.19 14.27 12.20
N GLY A 52 -3.18 14.50 13.06
CA GLY A 52 -3.22 14.14 14.48
C GLY A 52 -2.85 12.69 14.79
N ILE A 53 -2.56 11.85 13.79
CA ILE A 53 -2.10 10.47 14.01
C ILE A 53 -0.59 10.47 14.36
N PRO A 54 -0.18 9.93 15.53
CA PRO A 54 1.23 9.78 15.86
C PRO A 54 1.93 8.78 14.93
N PHE A 55 3.11 9.16 14.42
CA PHE A 55 3.88 8.31 13.50
C PHE A 55 4.21 6.93 14.11
N GLY A 56 4.62 6.90 15.39
CA GLY A 56 4.98 5.65 16.07
C GLY A 56 3.80 4.68 16.20
N ASP A 57 2.61 5.20 16.49
CA ASP A 57 1.39 4.39 16.62
C ASP A 57 0.96 3.84 15.26
N ALA A 58 1.02 4.68 14.21
CA ALA A 58 0.73 4.25 12.84
C ALA A 58 1.74 3.20 12.34
N LEU A 59 3.03 3.36 12.67
CA LEU A 59 4.09 2.39 12.37
C LEU A 59 3.78 1.04 13.02
N PHE A 60 3.52 1.04 14.32
CA PHE A 60 3.21 -0.17 15.06
C PHE A 60 1.95 -0.86 14.53
N ALA A 61 0.87 -0.09 14.33
CA ALA A 61 -0.37 -0.61 13.77
C ALA A 61 -0.18 -1.21 12.37
N THR A 62 0.61 -0.54 11.51
CA THR A 62 0.94 -1.03 10.15
C THR A 62 1.69 -2.35 10.21
N ALA A 63 2.72 -2.45 11.04
CA ALA A 63 3.54 -3.66 11.17
C ALA A 63 2.69 -4.84 11.68
N VAL A 64 1.87 -4.62 12.70
CA VAL A 64 1.01 -5.66 13.28
C VAL A 64 -0.08 -6.07 12.30
N ALA A 65 -0.76 -5.13 11.65
CA ALA A 65 -1.81 -5.44 10.68
C ALA A 65 -1.26 -6.24 9.48
N ALA A 66 -0.10 -5.84 8.94
CA ALA A 66 0.56 -6.57 7.85
C ALA A 66 1.01 -7.97 8.29
N PHE A 67 1.57 -8.10 9.50
CA PHE A 67 1.96 -9.39 10.07
C PHE A 67 0.74 -10.32 10.20
N VAL A 68 -0.34 -9.86 10.83
CA VAL A 68 -1.56 -10.66 11.01
C VAL A 68 -2.16 -11.05 9.66
N GLY A 69 -2.23 -10.10 8.71
CA GLY A 69 -2.73 -10.36 7.36
C GLY A 69 -1.91 -11.42 6.62
N CYS A 70 -0.59 -11.29 6.63
CA CYS A 70 0.30 -12.25 5.98
C CYS A 70 0.25 -13.64 6.65
N VAL A 71 0.15 -13.70 7.98
CA VAL A 71 0.03 -14.96 8.72
C VAL A 71 -1.28 -15.67 8.40
N VAL A 72 -2.40 -14.93 8.37
CA VAL A 72 -3.71 -15.50 8.00
C VAL A 72 -3.68 -16.03 6.56
N MET A 73 -3.09 -15.28 5.63
CA MET A 73 -2.97 -15.72 4.24
C MET A 73 -2.07 -16.95 4.08
N GLY A 74 -0.93 -16.96 4.77
CA GLY A 74 0.01 -18.08 4.72
C GLY A 74 -0.55 -19.33 5.39
N LEU A 75 -0.99 -19.24 6.64
CA LEU A 75 -1.35 -20.43 7.43
C LEU A 75 -2.77 -20.94 7.18
N TRP A 76 -3.73 -20.03 6.98
CA TRP A 76 -5.14 -20.41 6.85
C TRP A 76 -5.59 -20.49 5.38
N ALA A 77 -5.29 -19.46 4.58
CA ALA A 77 -5.64 -19.49 3.16
C ALA A 77 -4.68 -20.36 2.33
N ASN A 78 -3.48 -20.64 2.85
CA ASN A 78 -2.42 -21.39 2.17
C ASN A 78 -2.05 -20.77 0.81
N LEU A 79 -1.95 -19.44 0.77
CA LEU A 79 -1.63 -18.67 -0.44
C LEU A 79 -0.39 -17.81 -0.19
N PRO A 80 0.56 -17.74 -1.15
CA PRO A 80 1.80 -16.99 -1.01
C PRO A 80 1.59 -15.49 -1.29
N PHE A 81 0.63 -14.87 -0.61
CA PHE A 81 0.29 -13.46 -0.78
C PHE A 81 0.77 -12.62 0.39
N ALA A 82 1.60 -11.64 0.06
CA ALA A 82 2.10 -10.64 0.99
C ALA A 82 1.08 -9.49 1.07
N LEU A 83 0.50 -9.29 2.24
CA LEU A 83 -0.53 -8.29 2.48
C LEU A 83 0.03 -7.09 3.23
N ALA A 84 -0.13 -5.92 2.62
CA ALA A 84 0.22 -4.63 3.19
C ALA A 84 -0.86 -3.59 2.84
N PRO A 85 -0.92 -2.45 3.57
CA PRO A 85 -1.89 -1.40 3.29
C PRO A 85 -1.81 -0.85 1.85
N GLY A 86 -2.96 -0.66 1.22
CA GLY A 86 -3.06 -0.09 -0.11
C GLY A 86 -2.84 1.43 -0.11
N MET A 87 -1.77 1.89 -0.73
CA MET A 87 -1.37 3.31 -0.72
C MET A 87 -2.42 4.27 -1.30
N GLY A 88 -3.19 3.86 -2.30
CA GLY A 88 -4.24 4.70 -2.89
C GLY A 88 -5.38 5.02 -1.92
N LEU A 89 -5.80 4.05 -1.13
CA LEU A 89 -6.85 4.22 -0.12
C LEU A 89 -6.36 5.11 1.03
N ASN A 90 -5.09 4.96 1.43
CA ASN A 90 -4.49 5.79 2.48
C ASN A 90 -4.35 7.26 2.04
N ALA A 91 -4.04 7.50 0.77
CA ALA A 91 -4.00 8.85 0.22
C ALA A 91 -5.39 9.49 0.19
N TYR A 92 -6.43 8.76 -0.24
CA TYR A 92 -7.80 9.24 -0.16
C TYR A 92 -8.23 9.54 1.28
N PHE A 93 -7.97 8.61 2.21
CA PHE A 93 -8.25 8.78 3.64
C PHE A 93 -7.60 10.07 4.18
N THR A 94 -6.31 10.24 3.94
CA THR A 94 -5.53 11.36 4.49
C THR A 94 -5.95 12.69 3.86
N PHE A 95 -5.86 12.80 2.53
CA PHE A 95 -5.98 14.08 1.84
C PHE A 95 -7.43 14.49 1.58
N ALA A 96 -8.32 13.54 1.27
CA ALA A 96 -9.71 13.87 0.98
C ALA A 96 -10.57 13.88 2.25
N VAL A 97 -10.53 12.81 3.06
CA VAL A 97 -11.45 12.64 4.20
C VAL A 97 -10.99 13.45 5.42
N VAL A 98 -9.76 13.22 5.89
CA VAL A 98 -9.28 13.88 7.11
C VAL A 98 -8.97 15.35 6.87
N LEU A 99 -8.16 15.66 5.86
CA LEU A 99 -7.73 17.04 5.59
C LEU A 99 -8.75 17.82 4.76
N GLY A 100 -9.31 17.21 3.71
CA GLY A 100 -10.23 17.89 2.79
C GLY A 100 -11.61 18.14 3.38
N MET A 101 -12.21 17.13 4.02
CA MET A 101 -13.53 17.24 4.65
C MET A 101 -13.47 17.65 6.13
N GLY A 102 -12.27 17.69 6.73
CA GLY A 102 -12.09 18.07 8.14
C GLY A 102 -12.62 17.02 9.12
N ILE A 103 -12.77 15.77 8.69
CA ILE A 103 -13.30 14.70 9.54
C ILE A 103 -12.18 14.23 10.50
N PRO A 104 -12.43 14.14 11.81
CA PRO A 104 -11.47 13.60 12.76
C PRO A 104 -10.98 12.20 12.36
N TRP A 105 -9.67 11.96 12.49
CA TRP A 105 -9.02 10.74 12.03
C TRP A 105 -9.54 9.47 12.72
N ASP A 106 -9.93 9.57 13.98
CA ASP A 106 -10.53 8.51 14.79
C ASP A 106 -11.92 8.11 14.26
N VAL A 107 -12.74 9.09 13.91
CA VAL A 107 -14.06 8.87 13.27
C VAL A 107 -13.87 8.24 11.89
N ALA A 108 -12.90 8.73 11.12
CA ALA A 108 -12.59 8.18 9.81
C ALA A 108 -12.11 6.71 9.92
N LEU A 109 -11.26 6.38 10.90
CA LEU A 109 -10.83 5.00 11.15
C LEU A 109 -11.99 4.10 11.60
N ALA A 110 -12.92 4.62 12.41
CA ALA A 110 -14.13 3.89 12.78
C ALA A 110 -14.99 3.56 11.55
N ALA A 111 -15.10 4.50 10.60
CA ALA A 111 -15.78 4.25 9.33
C ALA A 111 -15.07 3.17 8.48
N VAL A 112 -13.73 3.18 8.45
CA VAL A 112 -12.93 2.13 7.77
C VAL A 112 -13.16 0.76 8.41
N LEU A 113 -13.23 0.68 9.74
CA LEU A 113 -13.54 -0.56 10.44
C LEU A 113 -14.94 -1.08 10.06
N VAL A 114 -15.94 -0.20 10.03
CA VAL A 114 -17.31 -0.57 9.63
C VAL A 114 -17.34 -1.03 8.17
N GLU A 115 -16.66 -0.33 7.27
CA GLU A 115 -16.53 -0.71 5.86
C GLU A 115 -15.90 -2.11 5.73
N GLY A 116 -14.81 -2.39 6.46
CA GLY A 116 -14.17 -3.71 6.47
C GLY A 116 -15.10 -4.82 6.96
N VAL A 117 -15.89 -4.58 8.01
CA VAL A 117 -16.90 -5.54 8.51
C VAL A 117 -17.99 -5.78 7.46
N LEU A 118 -18.50 -4.70 6.84
CA LEU A 118 -19.48 -4.82 5.76
C LEU A 118 -18.91 -5.61 4.58
N PHE A 119 -17.69 -5.30 4.16
CA PHE A 119 -17.03 -5.98 3.05
C PHE A 119 -16.77 -7.46 3.34
N LEU A 120 -16.42 -7.82 4.59
CA LEU A 120 -16.31 -9.21 5.02
C LEU A 120 -17.64 -9.95 4.88
N ILE A 121 -18.75 -9.35 5.33
CA ILE A 121 -20.09 -9.94 5.22
C ILE A 121 -20.48 -10.13 3.74
N ILE A 122 -20.29 -9.09 2.92
CA ILE A 122 -20.65 -9.11 1.49
C ILE A 122 -19.77 -10.10 0.70
N SER A 123 -18.54 -10.33 1.15
CA SER A 123 -17.60 -11.28 0.55
C SER A 123 -17.90 -12.75 0.87
N LEU A 124 -18.81 -13.03 1.80
CA LEU A 124 -19.20 -14.41 2.11
C LEU A 124 -19.84 -15.06 0.88
N PRO A 125 -19.42 -16.29 0.49
CA PRO A 125 -19.95 -16.98 -0.68
C PRO A 125 -21.48 -17.14 -0.67
N GLN A 126 -22.07 -17.21 0.53
CA GLN A 126 -23.51 -17.35 0.76
C GLN A 126 -24.31 -16.10 0.38
N VAL A 127 -23.68 -14.92 0.40
CA VAL A 127 -24.33 -13.64 0.11
C VAL A 127 -24.29 -13.35 -1.40
N GLY A 128 -23.28 -13.84 -2.12
CA GLY A 128 -23.16 -13.76 -3.60
C GLY A 128 -23.09 -12.33 -4.18
N TRP A 129 -23.16 -11.31 -3.33
CA TRP A 129 -23.45 -9.94 -3.74
C TRP A 129 -22.20 -9.19 -4.20
N ARG A 130 -21.00 -9.62 -3.77
CA ARG A 130 -19.71 -9.12 -4.28
C ARG A 130 -19.63 -9.17 -5.80
N THR A 131 -19.95 -10.32 -6.39
CA THR A 131 -19.85 -10.51 -7.85
C THR A 131 -20.84 -9.62 -8.59
N ILE A 132 -22.06 -9.49 -8.07
CA ILE A 132 -23.10 -8.62 -8.64
C ILE A 132 -22.67 -7.16 -8.59
N MET A 133 -22.18 -6.70 -7.44
CA MET A 133 -21.69 -5.33 -7.26
C MET A 133 -20.54 -5.00 -8.22
N ILE A 134 -19.54 -5.88 -8.31
CA ILE A 134 -18.40 -5.67 -9.23
C ILE A 134 -18.86 -5.66 -10.69
N ASN A 135 -19.78 -6.55 -11.08
CA ASN A 135 -20.30 -6.59 -12.45
C ASN A 135 -21.21 -5.41 -12.79
N SER A 136 -21.78 -4.75 -11.78
CA SER A 136 -22.60 -3.55 -11.96
C SER A 136 -21.78 -2.31 -12.30
N ILE A 137 -20.47 -2.30 -11.99
CA ILE A 137 -19.57 -1.19 -12.30
C ILE A 137 -19.03 -1.36 -13.72
N PRO A 138 -19.31 -0.41 -14.65
CA PRO A 138 -18.73 -0.39 -15.99
C PRO A 138 -17.21 -0.53 -15.99
N THR A 139 -16.67 -1.29 -16.93
CA THR A 139 -15.22 -1.50 -17.07
C THR A 139 -14.48 -0.17 -17.23
N ASP A 140 -15.05 0.78 -17.95
CA ASP A 140 -14.46 2.11 -18.15
C ASP A 140 -14.30 2.87 -16.83
N LEU A 141 -15.27 2.77 -15.91
CA LEU A 141 -15.17 3.39 -14.58
C LEU A 141 -14.11 2.70 -13.71
N LYS A 142 -13.95 1.38 -13.81
CA LYS A 142 -12.87 0.66 -13.10
C LYS A 142 -11.49 1.11 -13.57
N ILE A 143 -11.31 1.21 -14.89
CA ILE A 143 -10.05 1.65 -15.50
C ILE A 143 -9.78 3.11 -15.15
N ALA A 144 -10.77 4.00 -15.29
CA ALA A 144 -10.64 5.42 -14.97
C ALA A 144 -10.29 5.65 -13.49
N THR A 145 -10.89 4.87 -12.57
CA THR A 145 -10.58 4.96 -11.13
C THR A 145 -9.14 4.56 -10.86
N GLY A 146 -8.67 3.45 -11.46
CA GLY A 146 -7.27 3.02 -11.34
C GLY A 146 -6.29 4.06 -11.89
N ALA A 147 -6.56 4.59 -13.09
CA ALA A 147 -5.73 5.62 -13.71
C ALA A 147 -5.71 6.93 -12.89
N GLY A 148 -6.86 7.34 -12.34
CA GLY A 148 -6.99 8.53 -11.50
C GLY A 148 -6.22 8.42 -10.20
N ILE A 149 -6.36 7.31 -9.47
CA ILE A 149 -5.60 7.06 -8.23
C ILE A 149 -4.09 6.98 -8.54
N GLY A 150 -3.71 6.33 -9.64
CA GLY A 150 -2.31 6.24 -10.08
C GLY A 150 -1.70 7.61 -10.36
N MET A 151 -2.38 8.45 -11.15
CA MET A 151 -1.93 9.83 -11.42
C MET A 151 -1.91 10.68 -10.14
N PHE A 152 -2.87 10.50 -9.24
CA PHE A 152 -2.91 11.21 -7.96
C PHE A 152 -1.74 10.82 -7.04
N LEU A 153 -1.40 9.53 -6.96
CA LEU A 153 -0.23 9.08 -6.22
C LEU A 153 1.08 9.53 -6.88
N ALA A 154 1.14 9.56 -8.21
CA ALA A 154 2.30 10.05 -8.94
C ALA A 154 2.59 11.54 -8.64
N ILE A 155 1.57 12.39 -8.61
CA ILE A 155 1.75 13.81 -8.27
C ILE A 155 2.14 14.00 -6.80
N ILE A 156 1.58 13.21 -5.87
CA ILE A 156 2.02 13.22 -4.47
C ILE A 156 3.49 12.80 -4.37
N GLY A 157 3.90 11.73 -5.06
CA GLY A 157 5.30 11.30 -5.09
C GLY A 157 6.23 12.38 -5.61
N LEU A 158 5.89 13.04 -6.73
CA LEU A 158 6.66 14.16 -7.29
C LEU A 158 6.75 15.35 -6.33
N ARG A 159 5.68 15.61 -5.56
CA ARG A 159 5.65 16.65 -4.54
C ARG A 159 6.56 16.32 -3.35
N GLU A 160 6.50 15.10 -2.82
CA GLU A 160 7.36 14.66 -1.72
C GLU A 160 8.84 14.59 -2.14
N MET A 161 9.13 14.33 -3.41
CA MET A 161 10.49 14.43 -3.98
C MET A 161 10.95 15.90 -4.18
N GLY A 162 10.07 16.89 -4.04
CA GLY A 162 10.39 18.31 -4.24
C GLY A 162 10.43 18.77 -5.71
N TRP A 163 10.04 17.92 -6.65
CA TRP A 163 9.97 18.26 -8.08
C TRP A 163 8.73 19.07 -8.43
N VAL A 164 7.62 18.81 -7.73
CA VAL A 164 6.36 19.53 -7.89
C VAL A 164 6.11 20.37 -6.64
N VAL A 165 5.88 21.66 -6.83
CA VAL A 165 5.53 22.59 -5.75
C VAL A 165 4.18 23.24 -6.02
N ASN A 166 3.52 23.67 -4.96
CA ASN A 166 2.27 24.40 -5.07
C ASN A 166 2.54 25.81 -5.61
N ASP A 167 1.68 26.27 -6.52
CA ASP A 167 1.71 27.61 -7.07
C ASP A 167 0.33 28.26 -6.89
N PRO A 168 0.24 29.45 -6.28
CA PRO A 168 -1.05 30.09 -6.05
C PRO A 168 -1.87 30.38 -7.31
N ALA A 169 -1.22 30.50 -8.49
CA ALA A 169 -1.88 30.82 -9.75
C ALA A 169 -2.18 29.57 -10.58
N THR A 170 -1.30 28.57 -10.59
CA THR A 170 -1.43 27.37 -11.44
C THR A 170 -1.67 26.07 -10.67
N LEU A 171 -1.72 26.12 -9.33
CA LEU A 171 -1.80 24.98 -8.38
C LEU A 171 -0.58 24.04 -8.41
N VAL A 172 0.15 24.00 -9.52
CA VAL A 172 1.31 23.13 -9.77
C VAL A 172 2.36 23.93 -10.52
N ASN A 173 3.59 23.90 -10.01
CA ASN A 173 4.77 24.45 -10.68
C ASN A 173 5.98 23.54 -10.40
N LEU A 174 7.04 23.71 -11.19
CA LEU A 174 8.30 22.99 -10.98
C LEU A 174 9.02 23.56 -9.75
N GLY A 175 9.59 22.67 -8.95
CA GLY A 175 10.50 23.06 -7.87
C GLY A 175 11.73 23.82 -8.41
N ALA A 176 12.46 24.48 -7.51
CA ALA A 176 13.70 25.22 -7.82
C ALA A 176 14.85 24.25 -8.20
N THR A 177 14.76 23.64 -9.38
CA THR A 177 15.68 22.62 -9.88
C THR A 177 17.12 23.11 -10.05
N GLU A 178 17.34 24.41 -10.13
CA GLU A 178 18.67 25.03 -10.12
C GLU A 178 19.46 24.77 -8.83
N THR A 179 18.77 24.43 -7.74
CA THR A 179 19.38 24.08 -6.45
C THR A 179 19.68 22.58 -6.31
N PHE A 180 19.28 21.76 -7.29
CA PHE A 180 19.42 20.31 -7.24
C PHE A 180 20.86 19.91 -7.55
N GLN A 181 21.69 19.93 -6.52
CA GLN A 181 23.03 19.36 -6.56
C GLN A 181 22.99 17.83 -6.41
N TYR A 182 24.15 17.18 -6.57
CA TYR A 182 24.31 15.73 -6.45
C TYR A 182 23.84 15.14 -5.09
N ASN A 183 23.84 15.95 -4.03
CA ASN A 183 23.38 15.54 -2.69
C ASN A 183 21.91 15.91 -2.41
N HIS A 184 21.20 16.49 -3.38
CA HIS A 184 19.82 16.92 -3.17
C HIS A 184 18.87 15.73 -3.33
N GLY A 185 17.98 15.53 -2.34
CA GLY A 185 17.05 14.39 -2.31
C GLY A 185 16.17 14.28 -3.55
N GLY A 186 15.75 15.42 -4.12
CA GLY A 186 14.99 15.45 -5.38
C GLY A 186 15.77 14.88 -6.57
N PHE A 187 17.04 15.22 -6.72
CA PHE A 187 17.85 14.68 -7.81
C PHE A 187 18.08 13.17 -7.65
N ILE A 188 18.45 12.73 -6.45
CA ILE A 188 18.69 11.31 -6.15
C ILE A 188 17.43 10.48 -6.39
N SER A 189 16.29 10.94 -5.90
CA SER A 189 15.01 10.23 -6.05
C SER A 189 14.57 10.10 -7.52
N MET A 190 14.83 11.11 -8.35
CA MET A 190 14.56 11.04 -9.80
C MET A 190 15.47 10.02 -10.50
N VAL A 191 16.76 10.00 -10.17
CA VAL A 191 17.70 8.99 -10.71
C VAL A 191 17.26 7.59 -10.29
N CYS A 192 16.90 7.39 -9.03
CA CYS A 192 16.38 6.10 -8.55
C CYS A 192 15.08 5.69 -9.26
N LEU A 193 14.18 6.64 -9.53
CA LEU A 193 12.93 6.39 -10.25
C LEU A 193 13.19 5.94 -11.70
N ILE A 194 14.07 6.64 -12.43
CA ILE A 194 14.46 6.27 -13.79
C ILE A 194 15.14 4.89 -13.80
N LEU A 195 16.07 4.65 -12.88
CA LEU A 195 16.73 3.33 -12.75
C LEU A 195 15.72 2.22 -12.50
N THR A 196 14.71 2.46 -11.66
CA THR A 196 13.65 1.49 -11.38
C THR A 196 12.86 1.15 -12.64
N VAL A 197 12.49 2.16 -13.44
CA VAL A 197 11.81 1.94 -14.73
C VAL A 197 12.67 1.13 -15.69
N ILE A 198 13.97 1.42 -15.78
CA ILE A 198 14.90 0.67 -16.64
C ILE A 198 15.04 -0.79 -16.18
N LEU A 199 15.12 -1.03 -14.87
CA LEU A 199 15.22 -2.39 -14.32
C LEU A 199 13.93 -3.19 -14.46
N MET A 200 12.79 -2.53 -14.62
CA MET A 200 11.47 -3.15 -14.83
C MET A 200 11.13 -3.39 -16.30
N ALA A 201 11.82 -2.73 -17.24
CA ALA A 201 11.63 -2.85 -18.69
C ALA A 201 12.44 -4.02 -19.28
#